data_AF-A0A968HMC4-F1
#
_entry.id   AF-A0A968HMC4-F1
#
_cell.length_a   1.000
_cell.length_b   1.000
_cell.length_c   1.000
_cell.angle_alpha   90.00
_cell.angle_beta   90.00
_cell.angle_gamma   90.00
#
_symmetry.space_group_name_H-M   'P 1'
#
loop_
_entity.id
_entity.type
_entity.pdbx_description
1 polymer ?
#
loop_
_entity_poly.entity_id
_entity_poly.type
_entity_poly.pdbx_seq_one_letter_code
_entity_poly.pdbx_strand_id
1 'polypeptide(L)'
;MVEQMPETYPHQAIAAYLGTPVTVGGTYYGSLSFYNIHSRQKPFRSVEQELLRLMAQWVGSEIERQQTQDAINKQLLRTLLLGEITQAIRSSIDTEKILHATVTKVGQVFRVCRCAIHSYQVDPTPRIPCVAEYLAGDFDSLLEIEIPVAGNLHAQQVLAQDSAVVSNNVRADDRWRRCRRCAIASS
;
A
#
# COMPACT_ATOMS: atom_id res chain seq x y z
N MET A 1 28.39 -34.46 -30.74
CA MET A 1 28.75 -35.74 -30.10
C MET A 1 28.45 -35.61 -28.61
N VAL A 2 27.24 -36.00 -28.22
CA VAL A 2 26.85 -36.31 -26.83
C VAL A 2 25.91 -37.51 -26.94
N GLU A 3 26.09 -38.46 -26.04
CA GLU A 3 25.81 -39.90 -26.13
C GLU A 3 24.40 -40.30 -26.55
N GLN A 4 24.37 -41.35 -27.38
CA GLN A 4 23.21 -42.18 -27.66
C GLN A 4 22.71 -42.83 -26.37
N MET A 5 21.44 -42.59 -26.04
CA MET A 5 20.72 -43.29 -24.99
C MET A 5 20.48 -44.75 -25.44
N PRO A 6 20.83 -45.78 -24.64
CA PRO A 6 20.68 -47.17 -25.05
C PRO A 6 19.21 -47.54 -25.26
N GLU A 7 18.94 -48.23 -26.38
CA GLU A 7 17.67 -48.87 -26.67
C GLU A 7 17.33 -49.97 -25.65
N THR A 8 16.03 -50.19 -25.44
CA THR A 8 15.36 -51.27 -24.68
C THR A 8 15.08 -51.04 -23.19
N TYR A 9 14.13 -50.14 -22.91
CA TYR A 9 13.12 -50.43 -21.90
C TYR A 9 12.02 -51.28 -22.57
N PRO A 10 11.61 -52.44 -22.04
CA PRO A 10 10.42 -53.10 -22.55
C PRO A 10 9.24 -52.19 -22.21
N HIS A 11 8.77 -51.42 -23.20
CA HIS A 11 7.45 -50.80 -23.12
C HIS A 11 6.47 -51.95 -22.94
N GLN A 12 6.05 -52.22 -21.69
CA GLN A 12 4.91 -53.07 -21.44
C GLN A 12 3.72 -52.41 -22.13
N ALA A 13 3.36 -52.93 -23.31
CA ALA A 13 2.29 -52.38 -24.12
C ALA A 13 1.02 -52.30 -23.26
N ILE A 14 0.38 -51.13 -23.23
CA ILE A 14 -0.90 -50.96 -22.54
C ILE A 14 -1.90 -51.93 -23.18
N ALA A 15 -2.38 -52.88 -22.40
CA ALA A 15 -3.29 -53.93 -22.84
C ALA A 15 -4.76 -53.62 -22.50
N ALA A 16 -5.02 -52.66 -21.61
CA ALA A 16 -6.36 -52.12 -21.35
C ALA A 16 -6.28 -50.64 -20.98
N TYR A 17 -7.23 -49.84 -21.50
CA TYR A 17 -7.31 -48.40 -21.27
C TYR A 17 -8.77 -47.97 -21.09
N LEU A 18 -9.01 -47.10 -20.12
CA LEU A 18 -10.29 -46.42 -19.92
C LEU A 18 -10.00 -44.96 -19.56
N GLY A 19 -10.49 -44.02 -20.36
CA GLY A 19 -10.26 -42.60 -20.13
C GLY A 19 -11.49 -41.77 -20.43
N THR A 20 -11.57 -40.59 -19.81
CA THR A 20 -12.63 -39.62 -20.03
C THR A 20 -12.06 -38.19 -19.95
N PRO A 21 -12.61 -37.22 -20.69
CA PRO A 21 -12.18 -35.83 -20.57
C PRO A 21 -12.57 -35.24 -19.22
N VAL A 22 -11.69 -34.40 -18.68
CA VAL A 22 -11.98 -33.48 -17.58
C VAL A 22 -12.22 -32.10 -18.19
N THR A 23 -13.39 -31.52 -17.94
CA THR A 23 -13.77 -30.19 -18.42
C THR A 23 -13.94 -29.23 -17.24
N VAL A 24 -13.43 -28.01 -17.38
CA VAL A 24 -13.56 -26.91 -16.40
C VAL A 24 -14.26 -25.76 -17.10
N GLY A 25 -15.39 -25.27 -16.58
CA GLY A 25 -16.15 -24.19 -17.22
C GLY A 25 -16.56 -24.47 -18.67
N GLY A 26 -16.85 -25.72 -19.02
CA GLY A 26 -17.19 -26.15 -20.39
C GLY A 26 -16.01 -26.27 -21.36
N THR A 27 -14.77 -26.01 -20.92
CA THR A 27 -13.56 -26.13 -21.74
C THR A 27 -12.74 -27.36 -21.37
N TYR A 28 -12.07 -27.98 -22.35
CA TYR A 28 -11.18 -29.12 -22.10
C TYR A 28 -10.00 -28.71 -21.21
N TYR A 29 -9.90 -29.31 -20.04
CA TYR A 29 -8.81 -29.08 -19.09
C TYR A 29 -7.76 -30.19 -19.16
N GLY A 30 -8.20 -31.43 -19.35
CA GLY A 30 -7.32 -32.60 -19.42
C GLY A 30 -8.11 -33.90 -19.51
N SER A 31 -7.52 -35.01 -19.08
CA SER A 31 -8.17 -36.32 -19.04
C SER A 31 -7.94 -37.03 -17.71
N LEU A 32 -8.91 -37.86 -17.34
CA LEU A 32 -8.80 -38.83 -16.25
C LEU A 32 -8.80 -40.22 -16.86
N SER A 33 -7.72 -40.97 -16.65
CA SER A 33 -7.49 -42.25 -17.32
C SER A 33 -6.95 -43.32 -16.39
N PHE A 34 -7.41 -44.55 -16.60
CA PHE A 34 -6.85 -45.78 -16.04
C PHE A 34 -6.23 -46.63 -17.16
N TYR A 35 -5.07 -47.20 -16.90
CA TYR A 35 -4.39 -48.11 -17.82
C TYR A 35 -3.88 -49.36 -17.10
N ASN A 36 -3.81 -50.48 -17.82
CA ASN A 36 -3.23 -51.72 -17.35
C ASN A 36 -2.35 -52.33 -18.44
N ILE A 37 -1.21 -52.90 -18.03
CA ILE A 37 -0.25 -53.62 -18.87
C ILE A 37 -0.72 -55.06 -19.18
N HIS A 38 -1.68 -55.58 -18.41
CA HIS A 38 -2.28 -56.89 -18.62
C HIS A 38 -3.71 -56.76 -19.17
N SER A 39 -4.05 -57.62 -20.14
CA SER A 39 -5.39 -57.67 -20.71
C SER A 39 -6.42 -58.07 -19.65
N ARG A 40 -7.58 -57.42 -19.68
CA ARG A 40 -8.70 -57.76 -18.79
C ARG A 40 -9.46 -58.94 -19.37
N GLN A 41 -9.80 -59.93 -18.54
CA GLN A 41 -10.69 -61.02 -18.96
C GLN A 41 -12.14 -60.56 -19.22
N LYS A 42 -12.56 -59.45 -18.61
CA LYS A 42 -13.90 -58.86 -18.79
C LYS A 42 -13.76 -57.43 -19.34
N PRO A 43 -14.57 -57.04 -20.34
CA PRO A 43 -14.58 -55.67 -20.84
C PRO A 43 -14.99 -54.70 -19.74
N PHE A 44 -14.62 -53.42 -19.89
CA PHE A 44 -15.11 -52.38 -18.99
C PHE A 44 -16.63 -52.32 -19.05
N ARG A 45 -17.26 -52.39 -17.88
CA ARG A 45 -18.72 -52.30 -17.74
C ARG A 45 -19.18 -50.86 -17.90
N SER A 46 -20.42 -50.67 -18.32
CA SER A 46 -21.05 -49.34 -18.37
C SER A 46 -20.99 -48.60 -17.03
N VAL A 47 -21.12 -49.31 -15.91
CA VAL A 47 -20.98 -48.74 -14.56
C VAL A 47 -19.57 -48.21 -14.29
N GLU A 48 -18.52 -48.90 -14.77
CA GLU A 48 -17.12 -48.44 -14.61
C GLU A 48 -16.86 -47.18 -15.47
N GLN A 49 -17.43 -47.13 -16.67
CA GLN A 49 -17.34 -45.96 -17.57
C GLN A 49 -18.09 -44.76 -16.99
N GLU A 50 -19.29 -44.98 -16.45
CA GLU A 50 -20.11 -43.94 -15.85
C GLU A 50 -19.49 -43.40 -14.56
N LEU A 51 -18.96 -44.27 -13.70
CA LEU A 51 -18.22 -43.86 -12.52
C LEU A 51 -17.03 -42.96 -12.89
N LEU A 52 -16.25 -43.36 -13.91
CA LEU A 52 -15.13 -42.55 -14.38
C LEU A 52 -15.58 -41.17 -14.88
N ARG A 53 -16.68 -41.13 -15.65
CA ARG A 53 -17.29 -39.89 -16.15
C ARG A 53 -17.70 -38.96 -15.02
N LEU A 54 -18.37 -39.48 -14.00
CA LEU A 54 -18.80 -38.71 -12.81
C LEU A 54 -17.60 -38.19 -12.01
N MET A 55 -16.54 -38.99 -11.85
CA MET A 55 -15.31 -38.54 -11.19
C MET A 55 -14.65 -37.40 -11.96
N ALA A 56 -14.56 -37.48 -13.28
CA ALA A 56 -13.98 -36.42 -14.09
C ALA A 56 -14.80 -35.13 -14.06
N GLN A 57 -16.13 -35.23 -14.01
CA GLN A 57 -17.01 -34.07 -13.79
C GLN A 57 -16.75 -33.42 -12.43
N TRP A 58 -16.68 -34.22 -11.36
CA TRP A 58 -16.40 -33.70 -10.02
C TRP A 58 -15.01 -33.04 -9.94
N VAL A 59 -13.97 -33.65 -10.51
CA VAL A 59 -12.63 -33.06 -10.59
C VAL A 59 -12.67 -31.73 -11.33
N GLY A 60 -13.37 -31.67 -12.47
CA GLY A 60 -13.55 -30.44 -13.23
C GLY A 60 -14.21 -29.33 -12.42
N SER A 61 -15.32 -29.64 -11.73
CA SER A 61 -16.03 -28.68 -10.88
C SER A 61 -15.20 -28.20 -9.70
N GLU A 62 -14.40 -29.08 -9.08
CA GLU A 62 -13.55 -28.70 -7.95
C GLU A 62 -12.39 -27.78 -8.40
N ILE A 63 -11.80 -28.04 -9.57
CA ILE A 63 -10.80 -27.15 -10.16
C ILE A 63 -11.41 -25.78 -10.49
N GLU A 64 -12.59 -25.76 -11.10
CA GLU A 64 -13.32 -24.52 -11.42
C GLU A 64 -13.59 -23.69 -10.16
N ARG A 65 -14.02 -24.35 -9.09
CA ARG A 65 -14.28 -23.72 -7.79
C ARG A 65 -13.03 -23.08 -7.21
N GLN A 66 -11.90 -23.80 -7.24
CA GLN A 66 -10.61 -23.29 -6.73
C GLN A 66 -10.12 -22.09 -7.55
N GLN A 67 -10.13 -22.19 -8.88
CA GLN A 67 -9.72 -21.08 -9.76
C GLN A 67 -10.58 -19.84 -9.54
N THR A 68 -11.89 -20.01 -9.40
CA THR A 68 -12.82 -18.91 -9.09
C THR A 68 -12.50 -18.28 -7.74
N GLN A 69 -12.27 -19.08 -6.71
CA GLN A 69 -11.93 -18.57 -5.37
C GLN A 69 -10.61 -17.79 -5.38
N ASP A 70 -9.60 -18.28 -6.08
CA ASP A 70 -8.31 -17.60 -6.23
C ASP A 70 -8.45 -16.27 -6.98
N ALA A 71 -9.28 -16.22 -8.01
CA ALA A 71 -9.57 -14.99 -8.74
C ALA A 71 -10.25 -13.95 -7.84
N ILE A 72 -11.25 -14.36 -7.05
CA ILE A 72 -11.93 -13.49 -6.07
C ILE A 72 -10.93 -12.98 -5.03
N ASN A 73 -10.09 -13.85 -4.46
CA ASN A 73 -9.10 -13.47 -3.46
C ASN A 73 -8.09 -12.45 -4.03
N LYS A 74 -7.62 -12.65 -5.27
CA LYS A 74 -6.75 -11.69 -5.96
C LYS A 74 -7.44 -10.33 -6.19
N GLN A 75 -8.73 -10.32 -6.56
CA GLN A 75 -9.50 -9.09 -6.73
C GLN A 75 -9.71 -8.35 -5.41
N LEU A 76 -10.02 -9.08 -4.33
CA LEU A 76 -10.17 -8.50 -3.00
C LEU A 76 -8.88 -7.82 -2.55
N LEU A 77 -7.74 -8.52 -2.65
CA LEU A 77 -6.44 -7.97 -2.28
C LEU A 77 -6.12 -6.68 -3.07
N ARG A 78 -6.34 -6.69 -4.39
CA ARG A 78 -6.15 -5.48 -5.23
C ARG A 78 -7.02 -4.31 -4.77
N THR A 79 -8.28 -4.59 -4.44
CA THR A 79 -9.23 -3.56 -4.00
C THR A 79 -8.81 -2.95 -2.67
N LEU A 80 -8.37 -3.79 -1.72
CA LEU A 80 -7.87 -3.32 -0.42
C LEU A 80 -6.63 -2.44 -0.58
N LEU A 81 -5.65 -2.88 -1.38
CA LEU A 81 -4.43 -2.11 -1.65
C LEU A 81 -4.72 -0.75 -2.31
N LEU A 82 -5.63 -0.71 -3.30
CA LEU A 82 -6.06 0.55 -3.92
C LEU A 82 -6.78 1.46 -2.91
N GLY A 83 -7.58 0.88 -2.01
CA GLY A 83 -8.23 1.60 -0.92
C GLY A 83 -7.22 2.26 0.02
N GLU A 84 -6.21 1.50 0.46
CA GLU A 84 -5.11 2.00 1.32
C GLU A 84 -4.35 3.15 0.66
N ILE A 85 -3.93 2.97 -0.61
CA ILE A 85 -3.22 4.01 -1.37
C ILE A 85 -4.09 5.26 -1.50
N THR A 86 -5.37 5.11 -1.85
CA THR A 86 -6.30 6.24 -2.01
C THR A 86 -6.50 6.97 -0.69
N GLN A 87 -6.64 6.24 0.42
CA GLN A 87 -6.82 6.82 1.75
C GLN A 87 -5.57 7.61 2.18
N ALA A 88 -4.38 7.07 1.94
CA ALA A 88 -3.12 7.76 2.20
C ALA A 88 -3.01 9.07 1.40
N ILE A 89 -3.32 9.05 0.11
CA ILE A 89 -3.32 10.24 -0.76
C ILE A 89 -4.34 11.29 -0.28
N ARG A 90 -5.56 10.88 0.08
CA ARG A 90 -6.58 11.83 0.57
C ARG A 90 -6.16 12.48 1.89
N SER A 91 -5.61 11.69 2.82
CA SER A 91 -5.19 12.20 4.13
C SER A 91 -4.10 13.27 4.05
N SER A 92 -3.13 13.13 3.14
CA SER A 92 -2.07 14.12 2.96
C SER A 92 -2.58 15.41 2.33
N ILE A 93 -3.41 15.29 1.27
CA ILE A 93 -3.99 16.44 0.55
C ILE A 93 -4.94 17.25 1.45
N ASP A 94 -5.79 16.57 2.23
CA ASP A 94 -6.73 17.27 3.12
C ASP A 94 -6.00 17.99 4.25
N THR A 95 -4.93 17.41 4.78
CA THR A 95 -4.14 18.04 5.86
C THR A 95 -3.54 19.37 5.38
N GLU A 96 -2.85 19.39 4.23
CA GLU A 96 -2.24 20.62 3.70
C GLU A 96 -3.29 21.71 3.44
N LYS A 97 -4.42 21.36 2.81
CA LYS A 97 -5.51 22.30 2.53
C LYS A 97 -6.14 22.85 3.80
N ILE A 98 -6.39 22.02 4.81
CA ILE A 98 -6.99 22.43 6.08
C ILE A 98 -6.04 23.36 6.83
N LEU A 99 -4.76 23.00 6.93
CA LEU A 99 -3.76 23.83 7.59
C LEU A 99 -3.62 25.18 6.90
N HIS A 100 -3.51 25.20 5.56
CA HIS A 100 -3.37 26.43 4.80
C HIS A 100 -4.64 27.31 4.91
N ALA A 101 -5.82 26.71 4.78
CA ALA A 101 -7.08 27.42 5.01
C ALA A 101 -7.15 28.01 6.43
N THR A 102 -6.68 27.30 7.44
CA THR A 102 -6.69 27.76 8.84
C THR A 102 -5.79 28.99 9.00
N VAL A 103 -4.52 28.93 8.58
CA VAL A 103 -3.61 30.08 8.69
C VAL A 103 -4.11 31.29 7.90
N THR A 104 -4.75 31.08 6.74
CA THR A 104 -5.35 32.18 5.96
C THR A 104 -6.50 32.83 6.73
N LYS A 105 -7.50 32.05 7.19
CA LYS A 105 -8.65 32.63 7.91
C LYS A 105 -8.22 33.31 9.21
N VAL A 106 -7.36 32.66 10.00
CA VAL A 106 -6.85 33.20 11.27
C VAL A 106 -6.06 34.48 11.00
N GLY A 107 -5.13 34.45 10.05
CA GLY A 107 -4.34 35.63 9.69
C GLY A 107 -5.19 36.84 9.27
N GLN A 108 -6.23 36.60 8.47
CA GLN A 108 -7.19 37.63 8.08
C GLN A 108 -8.01 38.17 9.25
N VAL A 109 -8.52 37.30 10.14
CA VAL A 109 -9.32 37.69 11.31
C VAL A 109 -8.49 38.54 12.28
N PHE A 110 -7.24 38.14 12.53
CA PHE A 110 -6.32 38.88 13.42
C PHE A 110 -5.65 40.08 12.74
N ARG A 111 -5.81 40.26 11.42
CA ARG A 111 -5.21 41.35 10.63
C ARG A 111 -3.69 41.44 10.79
N VAL A 112 -3.02 40.29 10.78
CA VAL A 112 -1.55 40.20 10.93
C VAL A 112 -0.86 40.07 9.58
N CYS A 113 0.41 40.44 9.52
CA CYS A 113 1.22 40.28 8.30
C CYS A 113 1.61 38.82 8.01
N ARG A 114 1.65 37.96 9.04
CA ARG A 114 2.00 36.54 8.91
C ARG A 114 1.26 35.69 9.94
N CYS A 115 0.78 34.52 9.52
CA CYS A 115 0.32 33.45 10.41
C CYS A 115 0.94 32.13 9.92
N ALA A 116 1.43 31.26 10.81
CA ALA A 116 2.09 30.02 10.41
C ALA A 116 1.77 28.88 11.37
N ILE A 117 1.64 27.67 10.84
CA ILE A 117 1.57 26.43 11.61
C ILE A 117 2.88 25.69 11.41
N HIS A 118 3.48 25.28 12.52
CA HIS A 118 4.69 24.46 12.53
C HIS A 118 4.33 23.06 13.03
N SER A 119 4.88 22.03 12.39
CA SER A 119 4.82 20.66 12.92
C SER A 119 6.01 20.40 13.85
N TYR A 120 5.93 19.40 14.71
CA TYR A 120 7.06 19.00 15.56
C TYR A 120 7.65 17.67 15.05
N GLN A 121 8.96 17.65 14.81
CA GLN A 121 9.68 16.47 14.31
C GLN A 121 10.89 16.18 15.20
N VAL A 122 11.14 14.89 15.49
CA VAL A 122 12.12 14.47 16.52
C VAL A 122 13.47 14.02 15.95
N ASP A 123 13.57 13.68 14.66
CA ASP A 123 14.72 12.94 14.09
C ASP A 123 15.63 13.80 13.17
N PRO A 124 16.97 13.88 13.38
CA PRO A 124 17.77 13.39 14.51
C PRO A 124 17.89 14.38 15.69
N THR A 125 17.40 15.61 15.54
CA THR A 125 17.26 16.59 16.63
C THR A 125 15.89 17.27 16.53
N PRO A 126 15.25 17.62 17.66
CA PRO A 126 13.94 18.27 17.64
C PRO A 126 13.92 19.56 16.81
N ARG A 127 13.06 19.59 15.78
CA ARG A 127 12.86 20.72 14.87
C ARG A 127 11.37 21.01 14.67
N ILE A 128 11.08 22.25 14.30
CA ILE A 128 9.72 22.75 14.07
C ILE A 128 9.57 23.37 12.66
N PRO A 129 9.48 22.58 11.58
CA PRO A 129 9.32 23.11 10.23
C PRO A 129 7.93 23.72 10.02
N CYS A 130 7.86 24.80 9.25
CA CYS A 130 6.61 25.43 8.85
C CYS A 130 5.89 24.56 7.81
N VAL A 131 4.65 24.16 8.10
CA VAL A 131 3.84 23.29 7.23
C VAL A 131 2.70 24.03 6.53
N ALA A 132 2.38 25.23 6.99
CA ALA A 132 1.44 26.14 6.34
C ALA A 132 1.70 27.56 6.80
N GLU A 133 1.58 28.53 5.91
CA GLU A 133 1.66 29.95 6.25
C GLU A 133 0.65 30.82 5.50
N TYR A 134 0.37 31.98 6.06
CA TYR A 134 -0.35 33.07 5.46
C TYR A 134 0.54 34.30 5.51
N LEU A 135 0.58 35.06 4.41
CA LEU A 135 1.37 36.28 4.28
C LEU A 135 0.47 37.39 3.73
N ALA A 136 0.53 38.57 4.33
CA ALA A 136 -0.15 39.77 3.87
C ALA A 136 0.88 40.80 3.42
N GLY A 137 1.39 40.65 2.19
CA GLY A 137 2.42 41.50 1.59
C GLY A 137 3.63 40.72 1.11
N ASP A 138 4.69 41.44 0.72
CA ASP A 138 5.92 40.88 0.18
C ASP A 138 6.85 40.46 1.33
N PHE A 139 6.62 39.26 1.87
CA PHE A 139 7.45 38.64 2.88
C PHE A 139 8.01 37.31 2.39
N ASP A 140 9.24 36.99 2.76
CA ASP A 140 9.84 35.69 2.43
C ASP A 140 9.11 34.53 3.12
N SER A 141 8.95 33.43 2.40
CA SER A 141 8.30 32.21 2.90
C SER A 141 9.11 31.53 4.00
N LEU A 142 8.44 30.98 5.02
CA LEU A 142 9.06 30.15 6.05
C LEU A 142 9.00 28.64 5.74
N LEU A 143 8.30 28.20 4.68
CA LEU A 143 8.05 26.77 4.42
C LEU A 143 9.33 25.94 4.26
N GLU A 144 10.40 26.54 3.72
CA GLU A 144 11.70 25.87 3.53
C GLU A 144 12.67 26.07 4.71
N ILE A 145 12.26 26.76 5.77
CA ILE A 145 13.14 27.07 6.90
C ILE A 145 12.98 26.02 8.01
N GLU A 146 14.08 25.32 8.28
CA GLU A 146 14.18 24.45 9.46
C GLU A 146 14.57 25.24 10.70
N ILE A 147 13.66 25.28 11.68
CA ILE A 147 13.87 25.93 12.97
C ILE A 147 14.20 24.85 14.02
N PRO A 148 15.44 24.80 14.55
CA PRO A 148 15.77 23.87 15.63
C PRO A 148 15.12 24.33 16.95
N VAL A 149 14.67 23.36 17.76
CA VAL A 149 14.18 23.62 19.12
C VAL A 149 15.35 23.76 20.10
N ALA A 150 16.43 23.01 19.88
CA ALA A 150 17.64 23.15 20.66
C ALA A 150 18.25 24.55 20.47
N GLY A 151 18.52 25.24 21.58
CA GLY A 151 19.05 26.62 21.57
C GLY A 151 18.02 27.72 21.29
N ASN A 152 16.76 27.36 20.96
CA ASN A 152 15.67 28.30 20.75
C ASN A 152 14.75 28.36 21.98
N LEU A 153 15.05 29.28 22.90
CA LEU A 153 14.29 29.43 24.16
C LEU A 153 12.82 29.74 23.93
N HIS A 154 12.48 30.52 22.89
CA HIS A 154 11.09 30.79 22.54
C HIS A 154 10.36 29.50 22.13
N ALA A 155 10.94 28.71 21.22
CA ALA A 155 10.35 27.44 20.80
C ALA A 155 10.18 26.46 21.98
N GLN A 156 11.19 26.37 22.85
CA GLN A 156 11.12 25.54 24.05
C GLN A 156 9.99 25.97 24.98
N GLN A 157 9.79 27.28 25.18
CA GLN A 157 8.70 27.78 26.01
C GLN A 157 7.32 27.52 25.40
N VAL A 158 7.15 27.78 24.10
CA VAL A 158 5.88 27.50 23.41
C VAL A 158 5.52 26.02 23.52
N LEU A 159 6.50 25.12 23.41
CA LEU A 159 6.28 23.67 23.50
C LEU A 159 6.13 23.16 24.94
N ALA A 160 6.54 23.92 25.95
CA ALA A 160 6.50 23.50 27.36
C ALA A 160 5.18 23.81 28.07
N GLN A 161 4.27 24.58 27.46
CA GLN A 161 3.01 25.02 28.07
C GLN A 161 1.85 25.00 27.08
N ASP A 162 0.61 24.91 27.58
CA ASP A 162 -0.62 24.94 26.78
C ASP A 162 -1.26 26.34 26.68
N SER A 163 -0.50 27.39 27.00
CA SER A 163 -0.94 28.79 26.98
C SER A 163 -0.13 29.64 26.01
N ALA A 164 -0.75 30.67 25.43
CA ALA A 164 -0.10 31.55 24.47
C ALA A 164 1.16 32.23 25.04
N VAL A 165 2.25 32.20 24.27
CA VAL A 165 3.48 32.93 24.56
C VAL A 165 3.43 34.28 23.84
N VAL A 166 3.39 35.37 24.59
CA VAL A 166 3.27 36.73 24.04
C VAL A 166 4.60 37.49 24.17
N SER A 167 4.95 38.25 23.13
CA SER A 167 6.05 39.22 23.16
C SER A 167 5.63 40.47 22.39
N ASN A 168 5.63 41.62 23.06
CA ASN A 168 5.26 42.90 22.42
C ASN A 168 6.44 43.50 21.63
N ASN A 169 7.67 43.06 21.90
CA ASN A 169 8.87 43.48 21.16
C ASN A 169 9.92 42.37 21.20
N VAL A 170 9.92 41.55 20.15
CA VAL A 170 10.85 40.42 19.97
C VAL A 170 12.32 40.85 20.03
N ARG A 171 12.68 42.06 19.60
CA ARG A 171 14.08 42.55 19.62
C ARG A 171 14.57 42.89 21.03
N ALA A 172 13.65 43.25 21.93
CA ALA A 172 13.94 43.52 23.33
C ALA A 172 13.77 42.28 24.23
N ASP A 173 13.27 41.18 23.68
CA ASP A 173 12.93 39.96 24.40
C ASP A 173 14.10 38.96 24.38
N ASP A 174 14.63 38.67 25.57
CA ASP A 174 15.80 37.80 25.75
C ASP A 174 15.59 36.39 25.21
N ARG A 175 14.33 35.93 25.10
CA ARG A 175 13.98 34.61 24.53
C ARG A 175 14.34 34.49 23.06
N TRP A 176 14.47 35.61 22.36
CA TRP A 176 14.72 35.68 20.93
C TRP A 176 16.16 36.06 20.58
N ARG A 177 16.95 36.60 21.54
CA ARG A 177 18.36 36.99 21.34
C ARG A 177 19.27 35.83 20.94
N ARG A 178 18.91 34.60 21.30
CA ARG A 178 19.75 33.40 21.10
C ARG A 178 19.50 32.68 19.76
N CYS A 179 18.43 33.03 19.04
CA CYS A 179 18.09 32.43 17.75
C CYS A 179 18.39 33.40 16.60
N ARG A 180 19.59 33.31 16.00
CA ARG A 180 20.02 34.18 14.88
C ARG A 180 19.21 33.95 13.59
N ARG A 181 18.53 32.80 13.45
CA ARG A 181 17.83 32.39 12.22
C ARG A 181 16.37 32.84 12.18
N CYS A 182 15.71 33.01 13.33
CA CYS A 182 14.33 33.52 13.40
C CYS A 182 14.25 35.05 13.55
N ALA A 183 15.34 35.73 13.91
CA ALA A 183 15.38 37.19 14.03
C ALA A 183 15.52 37.94 12.69
N ILE A 184 15.63 37.21 11.57
CA ILE A 184 15.92 37.75 10.24
C ILE A 184 14.78 37.35 9.29
N ALA A 185 13.72 38.14 9.27
CA ALA A 185 12.76 38.22 8.16
C ALA A 185 12.09 39.60 8.21
N SER A 186 12.91 40.64 8.16
CA SER A 186 12.51 42.01 7.83
C SER A 186 13.77 42.75 7.40
N SER A 187 14.14 42.56 6.13
CA SER A 187 14.85 43.58 5.37
C SER A 187 13.84 44.19 4.42
#